data_AF-A0A5Q3HAL7-F1
#
_entry.id   AF-A0A5Q3HAL7-F1
#
_cell.length_a   1.000
_cell.length_b   1.000
_cell.length_c   1.000
_cell.angle_alpha   90.00
_cell.angle_beta   90.00
_cell.angle_gamma   90.00
#
_symmetry.space_group_name_H-M   'P 1'
#
loop_
_entity.id
_entity.type
_entity.pdbx_description
1 polymer ?
#
loop_
_entity_poly.entity_id
_entity_poly.type
_entity_poly.pdbx_seq_one_letter_code
_entity_poly.pdbx_strand_id
1 'polypeptide(L)'
;METIKDLWASLLASITERSTNPFTAAFAISWVGWNYKFFVLLFSDLSPAKTFAGVNELYPDWTSRLSSGFAFPLMTALLYVFAYPYLTQKLVPWYRERQVKLANSLKDIEGKRVRTVEEVAKLVRDYERKISAADIEAKSARAETAQMREALSAAEKELASLRPALAQAAELNRQKTYAGIEARNLPYISVRREASNFVEKFSARKNFANESVLRAIAPLSIAELQILFYLAYTYDRESTEIEIGDFAEMNATDVKPALRRLSSEDLIDYSNASATIAQRGLAVINQMKDVVNTAE
;
A
#
# COMPACT_ATOMS: atom_id res chain seq x y z
N MET A 1 4.35 72.33 -37.85
CA MET A 1 4.14 70.94 -38.35
C MET A 1 2.86 70.31 -37.81
N GLU A 2 2.37 70.70 -36.63
CA GLU A 2 1.11 70.17 -36.07
C GLU A 2 -0.13 70.63 -36.86
N THR A 3 -0.19 71.89 -37.26
CA THR A 3 -1.33 72.45 -38.02
C THR A 3 -1.61 71.75 -39.36
N ILE A 4 -0.57 71.31 -40.08
CA ILE A 4 -0.72 70.57 -41.34
C ILE A 4 -1.24 69.16 -41.08
N LYS A 5 -0.83 68.52 -39.97
CA LYS A 5 -1.32 67.19 -39.59
C LYS A 5 -2.79 67.25 -39.17
N ASP A 6 -3.19 68.30 -38.46
CA ASP A 6 -4.58 68.48 -38.02
C ASP A 6 -5.51 68.83 -39.18
N LEU A 7 -5.04 69.62 -40.16
CA LEU A 7 -5.76 69.85 -41.42
C LEU A 7 -5.88 68.57 -42.25
N TRP A 8 -4.82 67.76 -42.30
CA TRP A 8 -4.88 66.45 -42.95
C TRP A 8 -5.83 65.49 -42.25
N ALA A 9 -5.81 65.42 -40.92
CA ALA A 9 -6.67 64.55 -40.13
C ALA A 9 -8.16 64.95 -40.25
N SER A 10 -8.46 66.24 -40.26
CA SER A 10 -9.83 66.75 -40.44
C SER A 10 -10.34 66.56 -41.88
N LEU A 11 -9.48 66.75 -42.90
CA LEU A 11 -9.81 66.41 -44.28
C LEU A 11 -10.06 64.90 -44.44
N LEU A 12 -9.18 64.05 -43.89
CA LEU A 12 -9.34 62.60 -43.91
C LEU A 12 -10.62 62.18 -43.21
N ALA A 13 -10.92 62.74 -42.03
CA ALA A 13 -12.14 62.46 -41.28
C ALA A 13 -13.40 62.84 -42.09
N SER A 14 -13.40 64.03 -42.71
CA SER A 14 -14.54 64.49 -43.52
C SER A 14 -14.70 63.68 -44.81
N ILE A 15 -13.61 63.24 -45.43
CA ILE A 15 -13.63 62.34 -46.59
C ILE A 15 -14.16 60.96 -46.15
N THR A 16 -13.75 60.42 -45.00
CA THR A 16 -14.25 59.13 -44.51
C THR A 16 -15.72 59.19 -44.11
N GLU A 17 -16.19 60.31 -43.58
CA GLU A 17 -17.58 60.50 -43.13
C GLU A 17 -18.54 60.78 -44.30
N ARG A 18 -18.06 61.46 -45.36
CA ARG A 18 -18.87 61.81 -46.56
C ARG A 18 -18.66 60.88 -47.75
N SER A 19 -17.68 59.98 -47.73
CA SER A 19 -17.52 58.93 -48.74
C SER A 19 -18.40 57.71 -48.44
N THR A 20 -19.71 57.92 -48.36
CA THR A 20 -20.67 56.81 -48.45
C THR A 20 -20.51 56.03 -49.76
N ASN A 21 -19.83 56.63 -50.76
CA ASN A 21 -19.40 55.97 -51.98
C ASN A 21 -17.86 56.02 -52.14
N PRO A 22 -17.13 54.89 -51.97
CA PRO A 22 -15.68 54.82 -52.17
C PRO A 22 -15.24 55.19 -53.60
N PHE A 23 -16.16 55.11 -54.57
CA PHE A 23 -15.92 55.50 -55.94
C PHE A 23 -15.66 57.00 -56.11
N THR A 24 -16.42 57.85 -55.43
CA THR A 24 -16.28 59.30 -55.56
C THR A 24 -14.92 59.77 -55.07
N ALA A 25 -14.44 59.20 -53.95
CA ALA A 25 -13.12 59.50 -53.41
C ALA A 25 -12.01 58.98 -54.35
N ALA A 26 -12.12 57.75 -54.83
CA ALA A 26 -11.16 57.17 -55.78
C ALA A 26 -11.10 57.96 -57.09
N PHE A 27 -12.25 58.39 -57.61
CA PHE A 27 -12.34 59.23 -58.81
C PHE A 27 -11.71 60.60 -58.58
N ALA A 28 -12.02 61.29 -57.47
CA ALA A 28 -11.45 62.59 -57.16
C ALA A 28 -9.91 62.52 -57.06
N ILE A 29 -9.37 61.53 -56.34
CA ILE A 29 -7.92 61.33 -56.20
C ILE A 29 -7.29 61.02 -57.56
N SER A 30 -7.90 60.13 -58.33
CA SER A 30 -7.40 59.77 -59.66
C SER A 30 -7.46 60.95 -60.63
N TRP A 31 -8.51 61.76 -60.55
CA TRP A 31 -8.68 62.97 -61.36
C TRP A 31 -7.56 63.97 -61.09
N VAL A 32 -7.24 64.20 -59.81
CA VAL A 32 -6.12 65.04 -59.40
C VAL A 32 -4.80 64.49 -59.93
N GLY A 33 -4.59 63.17 -59.82
CA GLY A 33 -3.37 62.51 -60.33
C GLY A 33 -3.18 62.67 -61.83
N TRP A 34 -4.21 62.38 -62.63
CA TRP A 34 -4.14 62.51 -64.09
C TRP A 34 -4.10 63.96 -64.57
N ASN A 35 -4.71 64.88 -63.84
CA ASN A 35 -4.76 66.30 -64.19
C ASN A 35 -3.78 67.14 -63.37
N TYR A 36 -2.68 66.57 -62.88
CA TYR A 36 -1.72 67.29 -62.03
C TYR A 36 -1.18 68.58 -62.69
N LYS A 37 -0.99 68.58 -64.02
CA LYS A 37 -0.56 69.76 -64.79
C LYS A 37 -1.58 70.90 -64.74
N PHE A 38 -2.87 70.59 -64.70
CA PHE A 38 -3.93 71.59 -64.52
C PHE A 38 -3.80 72.26 -63.16
N PHE A 39 -3.56 71.50 -62.09
CA PHE A 39 -3.36 72.07 -60.76
C PHE A 39 -2.08 72.89 -60.66
N VAL A 40 -0.97 72.43 -61.28
CA VAL A 40 0.28 73.20 -61.36
C VAL A 40 0.03 74.55 -62.04
N LEU A 41 -0.73 74.56 -63.13
CA LEU A 41 -1.08 75.79 -63.84
C LEU A 41 -2.04 76.68 -63.02
N LEU A 42 -3.03 76.08 -62.35
CA LEU A 42 -4.01 76.78 -61.52
C LEU A 42 -3.36 77.49 -60.32
N PHE A 43 -2.36 76.86 -59.71
CA PHE A 43 -1.61 77.42 -58.58
C PHE A 43 -0.32 78.14 -59.00
N SER A 44 -0.12 78.38 -60.29
CA SER A 44 1.00 79.19 -60.78
C SER A 44 0.68 80.68 -60.68
N ASP A 45 1.71 81.52 -60.54
CA ASP A 45 1.58 82.99 -60.48
C ASP A 45 1.29 83.65 -61.86
N LEU A 46 0.67 82.92 -62.77
CA LEU A 46 0.31 83.41 -64.10
C LEU A 46 -0.92 84.32 -64.04
N SER A 47 -0.98 85.32 -64.92
CA SER A 47 -2.20 86.12 -65.08
C SER A 47 -3.36 85.24 -65.57
N PRO A 48 -4.62 85.53 -65.18
CA PRO A 48 -5.77 84.69 -65.56
C PRO A 48 -5.84 84.38 -67.06
N ALA A 49 -5.52 85.35 -67.92
CA ALA A 49 -5.48 85.16 -69.37
C ALA A 49 -4.45 84.10 -69.80
N LYS A 50 -3.25 84.09 -69.19
CA LYS A 50 -2.20 83.09 -69.46
C LYS A 50 -2.59 81.72 -68.90
N THR A 51 -3.26 81.67 -67.75
CA THR A 51 -3.79 80.43 -67.18
C THR A 51 -4.82 79.80 -68.12
N PHE A 52 -5.80 80.55 -68.63
CA PHE A 52 -6.77 80.01 -69.60
C PHE A 52 -6.12 79.57 -70.91
N ALA A 53 -5.14 80.32 -71.41
CA ALA A 53 -4.37 79.91 -72.59
C ALA A 53 -3.62 78.59 -72.35
N GLY A 54 -2.97 78.44 -71.19
CA GLY A 54 -2.26 77.21 -70.81
C GLY A 54 -3.21 76.02 -70.61
N VAL A 55 -4.43 76.23 -70.12
CA VAL A 55 -5.44 75.15 -70.05
C VAL A 55 -5.85 74.71 -71.45
N ASN A 56 -6.05 75.65 -72.38
CA ASN A 56 -6.36 75.32 -73.77
C ASN A 56 -5.21 74.59 -74.48
N GLU A 57 -3.96 74.92 -74.16
CA GLU A 57 -2.79 74.21 -74.66
C GLU A 57 -2.66 72.81 -74.05
N LEU A 58 -2.98 72.66 -72.76
CA LEU A 58 -2.95 71.38 -72.06
C LEU A 58 -4.05 70.42 -72.55
N TYR A 59 -5.18 70.95 -72.97
CA TYR A 59 -6.31 70.18 -73.50
C TYR A 59 -6.82 70.77 -74.84
N PRO A 60 -6.07 70.58 -75.93
CA PRO A 60 -6.29 71.26 -77.21
C PRO A 60 -7.56 70.81 -77.91
N ASP A 61 -7.91 69.52 -77.81
CA ASP A 61 -9.07 68.92 -78.50
C ASP A 61 -10.05 68.25 -77.51
N TRP A 62 -11.27 67.99 -77.98
CA TRP A 62 -12.30 67.35 -77.16
C TRP A 62 -11.90 65.96 -76.65
N THR A 63 -11.13 65.20 -77.43
CA THR A 63 -10.66 63.86 -77.04
C THR A 63 -9.69 63.96 -75.88
N SER A 64 -8.76 64.93 -75.90
CA SER A 64 -7.83 65.18 -74.79
C SER A 64 -8.56 65.57 -73.50
N ARG A 65 -9.60 66.41 -73.60
CA ARG A 65 -10.46 66.83 -72.48
C ARG A 65 -11.24 65.67 -71.89
N LEU A 66 -11.87 64.86 -72.75
CA LEU A 66 -12.67 63.74 -72.31
C LEU A 66 -11.80 62.62 -71.73
N SER A 67 -10.67 62.31 -72.35
CA SER A 67 -9.76 61.23 -71.90
C SER A 67 -9.07 61.59 -70.58
N SER A 68 -8.37 62.72 -70.53
CA SER A 68 -7.62 63.14 -69.33
C SER A 68 -8.53 63.67 -68.23
N GLY A 69 -9.59 64.39 -68.60
CA GLY A 69 -10.52 65.00 -67.66
C GLY A 69 -11.57 64.04 -67.11
N PHE A 70 -11.84 62.90 -67.76
CA PHE A 70 -12.87 61.98 -67.27
C PHE A 70 -12.51 60.51 -67.46
N ALA A 71 -12.21 60.05 -68.69
CA ALA A 71 -12.11 58.62 -68.99
C ALA A 71 -10.97 57.91 -68.25
N PHE A 72 -9.75 58.46 -68.23
CA PHE A 72 -8.61 57.88 -67.51
C PHE A 72 -8.80 57.93 -65.99
N PRO A 73 -9.21 59.06 -65.38
CA PRO A 73 -9.60 59.10 -63.97
C PRO A 73 -10.67 58.07 -63.60
N LEU A 74 -11.71 57.94 -64.44
CA LEU A 74 -12.80 56.99 -64.24
C LEU A 74 -12.29 55.55 -64.31
N MET A 75 -11.50 55.22 -65.32
CA MET A 75 -10.94 53.88 -65.50
C MET A 75 -10.01 53.50 -64.35
N THR A 76 -9.13 54.41 -63.92
CA THR A 76 -8.26 54.17 -62.77
C THR A 76 -9.05 54.05 -61.47
N ALA A 77 -10.09 54.87 -61.26
CA ALA A 77 -10.97 54.75 -60.11
C ALA A 77 -11.75 53.42 -60.11
N LEU A 78 -12.26 52.98 -61.27
CA LEU A 78 -12.90 51.67 -61.42
C LEU A 78 -11.91 50.54 -61.13
N LEU A 79 -10.71 50.58 -61.68
CA LEU A 79 -9.67 49.59 -61.39
C LEU A 79 -9.30 49.58 -59.91
N TYR A 80 -9.16 50.74 -59.29
CA TYR A 80 -8.87 50.83 -57.86
C TYR A 80 -10.02 50.28 -57.02
N VAL A 81 -11.27 50.70 -57.24
CA VAL A 81 -12.40 50.26 -56.41
C VAL A 81 -12.76 48.79 -56.65
N PHE A 82 -12.65 48.30 -57.89
CA PHE A 82 -13.06 46.94 -58.22
C PHE A 82 -11.90 45.94 -58.18
N ALA A 83 -10.73 46.25 -58.74
CA ALA A 83 -9.63 45.27 -58.81
C ALA A 83 -8.83 45.20 -57.49
N TYR A 84 -8.64 46.32 -56.79
CA TYR A 84 -7.85 46.34 -55.55
C TYR A 84 -8.43 45.39 -54.47
N PRO A 85 -9.76 45.37 -54.18
CA PRO A 85 -10.28 44.43 -53.19
C PRO A 85 -9.99 42.96 -53.49
N TYR A 86 -10.07 42.54 -54.76
CA TYR A 86 -9.74 41.16 -55.14
C TYR A 86 -8.25 40.85 -54.99
N LEU A 87 -7.38 41.81 -55.31
CA LEU A 87 -5.93 41.66 -55.09
C LEU A 87 -5.61 41.59 -53.59
N THR A 88 -6.22 42.47 -52.79
CA THR A 88 -6.05 42.52 -51.33
C THR A 88 -6.58 41.24 -50.67
N GLN A 89 -7.73 40.71 -51.10
CA GLN A 89 -8.29 39.45 -50.60
C GLN A 89 -7.35 38.25 -50.81
N LYS A 90 -6.51 38.27 -51.85
CA LYS A 90 -5.53 37.19 -52.08
C LYS A 90 -4.19 37.45 -51.40
N LEU A 91 -3.69 38.68 -51.47
CA LEU A 91 -2.38 39.05 -50.96
C LEU A 91 -2.34 39.15 -49.44
N VAL A 92 -3.41 39.63 -48.80
CA VAL A 92 -3.45 39.80 -47.35
C VAL A 92 -3.40 38.46 -46.62
N PRO A 93 -4.21 37.43 -46.94
CA PRO A 93 -4.08 36.12 -46.32
C PRO A 93 -2.69 35.51 -46.55
N TRP A 94 -2.16 35.57 -47.77
CA TRP A 94 -0.83 35.06 -48.09
C TRP A 94 0.28 35.75 -47.27
N TYR A 95 0.21 37.07 -47.13
CA TYR A 95 1.17 37.84 -46.33
C TYR A 95 1.04 37.52 -44.84
N ARG A 96 -0.20 37.41 -44.33
CA ARG A 96 -0.48 37.04 -42.94
C ARG A 96 0.00 35.63 -42.61
N GLU A 97 -0.22 34.67 -43.50
CA GLU A 97 0.29 33.31 -43.37
C GLU A 97 1.83 33.29 -43.26
N ARG A 98 2.52 34.09 -44.08
CA ARG A 98 3.98 34.21 -44.00
C ARG A 98 4.47 34.87 -42.71
N GLN A 99 3.78 35.91 -42.24
CA GLN A 99 4.10 36.52 -40.94
C GLN A 99 3.93 35.51 -39.79
N VAL A 100 2.85 34.72 -39.80
CA VAL A 100 2.61 33.68 -38.79
C VAL A 100 3.67 32.58 -38.86
N LYS A 101 4.00 32.11 -40.06
CA LYS A 101 5.08 31.13 -40.26
C LYS A 101 6.41 31.65 -39.72
N LEU A 102 6.79 32.88 -40.06
CA LEU A 102 8.03 33.50 -39.58
C LEU A 102 8.05 33.66 -38.06
N ALA A 103 6.95 34.11 -37.46
CA ALA A 103 6.83 34.26 -36.01
C ALA A 103 6.90 32.91 -35.27
N ASN A 104 6.33 31.84 -35.84
CA ASN A 104 6.41 30.50 -35.27
C ASN A 104 7.82 29.92 -35.42
N SER A 105 8.49 30.12 -36.56
CA SER A 105 9.89 29.72 -36.75
C SER A 105 10.82 30.43 -35.77
N LEU A 106 10.57 31.71 -35.44
CA LEU A 106 11.34 32.43 -34.42
C LEU A 106 11.11 31.86 -33.00
N LYS A 107 9.87 31.50 -32.66
CA LYS A 107 9.53 30.92 -31.35
C LYS A 107 10.08 29.50 -31.16
N ASP A 108 10.21 28.72 -32.23
CA ASP A 108 10.84 27.41 -32.20
C ASP A 108 12.36 27.50 -31.94
N ILE A 109 13.01 28.61 -32.32
CA ILE A 109 14.43 28.87 -32.04
C ILE A 109 14.66 29.28 -30.57
N GLU A 110 13.66 29.87 -29.91
CA GLU A 110 13.75 30.37 -28.51
C GLU A 110 13.46 29.31 -27.42
N GLY A 111 13.17 28.05 -27.78
CA GLY A 111 12.98 26.96 -26.81
C GLY A 111 11.74 27.07 -25.91
N LYS A 112 10.88 28.07 -26.14
CA LYS A 112 9.56 28.24 -25.49
C LYS A 112 8.45 27.93 -26.50
N ARG A 113 8.28 26.65 -26.83
CA ARG A 113 7.19 26.21 -27.71
C ARG A 113 5.84 26.61 -27.10
N VAL A 114 5.12 27.54 -27.74
CA VAL A 114 3.73 27.86 -27.39
C VAL A 114 2.88 26.66 -27.82
N ARG A 115 2.31 25.95 -26.84
CA ARG A 115 1.43 24.80 -27.10
C ARG A 115 0.19 25.29 -27.87
N THR A 116 -0.21 24.54 -28.88
CA THR A 116 -1.46 24.79 -29.61
C THR A 116 -2.67 24.62 -28.69
N VAL A 117 -3.80 25.25 -29.03
CA VAL A 117 -5.05 25.10 -28.28
C VAL A 117 -5.49 23.63 -28.26
N GLU A 118 -5.27 22.87 -29.35
CA GLU A 118 -5.58 21.44 -29.38
C GLU A 118 -4.70 20.62 -28.43
N GLU A 119 -3.41 20.94 -28.32
CA GLU A 119 -2.49 20.28 -27.38
C GLU A 119 -2.85 20.56 -25.93
N VAL A 120 -3.24 21.80 -25.60
CA VAL A 120 -3.73 22.16 -24.26
C VAL A 120 -5.04 21.42 -23.97
N ALA A 121 -5.99 21.41 -24.90
CA ALA A 121 -7.26 20.70 -24.73
C ALA A 121 -7.08 19.17 -24.61
N LYS A 122 -6.07 18.59 -25.29
CA LYS A 122 -5.71 17.18 -25.12
C LYS A 122 -5.11 16.95 -23.74
N LEU A 123 -4.19 17.80 -23.30
CA LEU A 123 -3.56 17.69 -21.99
C LEU A 123 -4.58 17.79 -20.85
N VAL A 124 -5.52 18.74 -20.93
CA VAL A 124 -6.59 18.88 -19.94
C VAL A 124 -7.44 17.62 -19.88
N ARG A 125 -7.86 17.08 -21.03
CA ARG A 125 -8.59 15.81 -21.09
C ARG A 125 -7.81 14.63 -20.49
N ASP A 126 -6.51 14.56 -20.74
CA ASP A 126 -5.66 13.52 -20.18
C ASP A 126 -5.51 13.67 -18.66
N TYR A 127 -5.43 14.91 -18.14
CA TYR A 127 -5.42 15.18 -16.70
C TYR A 127 -6.76 14.84 -16.05
N GLU A 128 -7.88 15.23 -16.65
CA GLU A 128 -9.22 14.89 -16.16
C GLU A 128 -9.41 13.38 -16.10
N ARG A 129 -8.97 12.64 -17.14
CA ARG A 129 -8.98 11.18 -17.14
C ARG A 129 -8.16 10.60 -15.99
N LYS A 130 -6.92 11.09 -15.79
CA LYS A 130 -6.06 10.62 -14.70
C LYS A 130 -6.67 10.91 -13.32
N ILE A 131 -7.25 12.09 -13.12
CA ILE A 131 -7.92 12.46 -11.88
C ILE A 131 -9.14 11.55 -11.65
N SER A 132 -9.96 11.33 -12.68
CA SER A 132 -11.14 10.46 -12.57
C SER A 132 -10.76 9.01 -12.27
N ALA A 133 -9.70 8.49 -12.91
CA ALA A 133 -9.19 7.15 -12.63
C ALA A 133 -8.67 7.04 -11.20
N ALA A 134 -7.92 8.04 -10.72
CA ALA A 134 -7.41 8.08 -9.36
C ALA A 134 -8.54 8.18 -8.32
N ASP A 135 -9.63 8.91 -8.59
CA ASP A 135 -10.79 8.99 -7.69
C ASP A 135 -11.55 7.66 -7.62
N ILE A 136 -11.69 6.96 -8.76
CA ILE A 136 -12.29 5.61 -8.80
C ILE A 136 -11.45 4.63 -7.98
N GLU A 137 -10.13 4.64 -8.17
CA GLU A 137 -9.19 3.78 -7.43
C GLU A 137 -9.20 4.09 -5.91
N ALA A 138 -9.22 5.37 -5.55
CA ALA A 138 -9.32 5.78 -4.15
C ALA A 138 -10.65 5.34 -3.51
N LYS A 139 -11.75 5.37 -4.26
CA LYS A 139 -13.06 4.88 -3.80
C LYS A 139 -13.06 3.36 -3.62
N SER A 140 -12.50 2.59 -4.56
CA SER A 140 -12.41 1.13 -4.42
C SER A 140 -11.53 0.74 -3.23
N ALA A 141 -10.37 1.38 -3.06
CA ALA A 141 -9.49 1.13 -1.92
C ALA A 141 -10.15 1.46 -0.58
N ARG A 142 -10.94 2.55 -0.52
CA ARG A 142 -11.73 2.89 0.69
C ARG A 142 -12.83 1.86 0.97
N ALA A 143 -13.50 1.36 -0.07
CA ALA A 143 -14.51 0.31 0.10
C ALA A 143 -13.88 -1.00 0.60
N GLU A 144 -12.74 -1.40 0.04
CA GLU A 144 -12.00 -2.60 0.45
C GLU A 144 -11.50 -2.49 1.90
N THR A 145 -10.90 -1.36 2.27
CA THR A 145 -10.46 -1.13 3.66
C THR A 145 -11.62 -1.10 4.66
N ALA A 146 -12.79 -0.61 4.27
CA ALA A 146 -14.00 -0.69 5.08
C ALA A 146 -14.44 -2.15 5.29
N GLN A 147 -14.49 -2.94 4.21
CA GLN A 147 -14.82 -4.38 4.27
C GLN A 147 -13.82 -5.16 5.14
N MET A 148 -12.51 -4.91 4.98
CA MET A 148 -11.48 -5.56 5.78
C MET A 148 -11.62 -5.22 7.27
N ARG A 149 -11.95 -3.98 7.62
CA ARG A 149 -12.18 -3.57 9.02
C ARG A 149 -13.42 -4.23 9.61
N GLU A 150 -14.48 -4.37 8.83
CA GLU A 150 -15.69 -5.08 9.26
C GLU A 150 -15.40 -6.57 9.49
N ALA A 151 -14.67 -7.22 8.57
CA ALA A 151 -14.23 -8.60 8.72
C ALA A 151 -13.33 -8.80 9.94
N LEU A 152 -12.36 -7.90 10.17
CA LEU A 152 -11.52 -7.90 11.38
C LEU A 152 -12.35 -7.78 12.65
N SER A 153 -13.30 -6.85 12.69
CA SER A 153 -14.17 -6.67 13.85
C SER A 153 -15.05 -7.90 14.11
N ALA A 154 -15.58 -8.54 13.04
CA ALA A 154 -16.34 -9.77 13.15
C ALA A 154 -15.48 -10.92 13.69
N ALA A 155 -14.27 -11.09 13.16
CA ALA A 155 -13.33 -12.12 13.60
C ALA A 155 -12.87 -11.89 15.06
N GLU A 156 -12.63 -10.64 15.47
CA GLU A 156 -12.30 -10.30 16.85
C GLU A 156 -13.44 -10.64 17.81
N LYS A 157 -14.69 -10.36 17.43
CA LYS A 157 -15.87 -10.74 18.21
C LYS A 157 -16.02 -12.26 18.32
N GLU A 158 -15.81 -12.98 17.23
CA GLU A 158 -15.83 -14.44 17.23
C GLU A 158 -14.74 -15.01 18.16
N LEU A 159 -13.51 -14.51 18.06
CA LEU A 159 -12.39 -14.92 18.90
C LEU A 159 -12.67 -14.60 20.38
N ALA A 160 -13.24 -13.44 20.68
CA ALA A 160 -13.67 -13.08 22.03
C ALA A 160 -14.73 -14.03 22.58
N SER A 161 -15.66 -14.50 21.74
CA SER A 161 -16.69 -15.48 22.13
C SER A 161 -16.14 -16.89 22.33
N LEU A 162 -15.09 -17.29 21.60
CA LEU A 162 -14.46 -18.61 21.69
C LEU A 162 -13.47 -18.73 22.86
N ARG A 163 -12.82 -17.64 23.27
CA ARG A 163 -11.90 -17.61 24.41
C ARG A 163 -12.45 -18.24 25.70
N PRO A 164 -13.67 -17.92 26.18
CA PRO A 164 -14.20 -18.53 27.39
C PRO A 164 -14.46 -20.04 27.22
N ALA A 165 -14.93 -20.47 26.05
CA ALA A 165 -15.14 -21.90 25.76
C ALA A 165 -13.81 -22.68 25.76
N LEU A 166 -12.76 -22.11 25.17
CA LEU A 166 -11.41 -22.68 25.21
C LEU A 166 -10.85 -22.72 26.64
N ALA A 167 -11.03 -21.65 27.42
CA ALA A 167 -10.60 -21.61 28.82
C ALA A 167 -11.33 -22.68 29.65
N GLN A 168 -12.63 -22.87 29.44
CA GLN A 168 -13.42 -23.89 30.10
C GLN A 168 -13.00 -25.31 29.69
N ALA A 169 -12.74 -25.53 28.40
CA ALA A 169 -12.26 -26.82 27.91
C ALA A 169 -10.85 -27.17 28.46
N ALA A 170 -9.96 -26.17 28.53
CA ALA A 170 -8.65 -26.32 29.15
C ALA A 170 -8.77 -26.65 30.64
N GLU A 171 -9.67 -25.99 31.36
CA GLU A 171 -9.92 -26.26 32.78
C GLU A 171 -10.49 -27.66 33.01
N LEU A 172 -11.47 -28.08 32.20
CA LEU A 172 -12.01 -29.43 32.26
C LEU A 172 -10.94 -30.50 32.00
N ASN A 173 -10.04 -30.25 31.04
CA ASN A 173 -8.93 -31.15 30.77
C ASN A 173 -7.92 -31.19 31.92
N ARG A 174 -7.64 -30.05 32.58
CA ARG A 174 -6.82 -30.02 33.80
C ARG A 174 -7.46 -30.84 34.91
N GLN A 175 -8.75 -30.65 35.17
CA GLN A 175 -9.48 -31.41 36.20
C GLN A 175 -9.47 -32.92 35.92
N LYS A 176 -9.71 -33.34 34.67
CA LYS A 176 -9.61 -34.75 34.27
C LYS A 176 -8.19 -35.30 34.46
N THR A 177 -7.17 -34.50 34.17
CA THR A 177 -5.77 -34.89 34.36
C THR A 177 -5.46 -35.07 35.85
N TYR A 178 -5.84 -34.10 36.70
CA TYR A 178 -5.65 -34.21 38.15
C TYR A 178 -6.41 -35.38 38.75
N ALA A 179 -7.68 -35.56 38.40
CA ALA A 179 -8.47 -36.70 38.87
C ALA A 179 -7.88 -38.04 38.40
N GLY A 180 -7.34 -38.10 37.18
CA GLY A 180 -6.65 -39.27 36.66
C GLY A 180 -5.34 -39.58 37.40
N ILE A 181 -4.56 -38.55 37.77
CA ILE A 181 -3.34 -38.70 38.57
C ILE A 181 -3.69 -39.14 40.00
N GLU A 182 -4.68 -38.50 40.63
CA GLU A 182 -5.12 -38.83 41.99
C GLU A 182 -5.65 -40.27 42.06
N ALA A 183 -6.50 -40.67 41.12
CA ALA A 183 -7.01 -42.05 41.04
C ALA A 183 -5.89 -43.09 40.85
N ARG A 184 -4.84 -42.77 40.10
CA ARG A 184 -3.66 -43.65 39.93
C ARG A 184 -2.78 -43.70 41.17
N ASN A 185 -2.69 -42.60 41.91
CA ASN A 185 -1.78 -42.49 43.06
C ASN A 185 -2.43 -42.94 44.38
N LEU A 186 -3.76 -42.97 44.50
CA LEU A 186 -4.45 -43.40 45.72
C LEU A 186 -4.01 -44.79 46.23
N PRO A 187 -3.94 -45.85 45.40
CA PRO A 187 -3.43 -47.15 45.83
C PRO A 187 -1.97 -47.07 46.30
N TYR A 188 -1.16 -46.30 45.59
CA TYR A 188 0.26 -46.15 45.88
C TYR A 188 0.51 -45.49 47.25
N ILE A 189 -0.25 -44.42 47.56
CA ILE A 189 -0.17 -43.72 48.85
C ILE A 189 -0.57 -44.65 50.00
N SER A 190 -1.60 -45.48 49.83
CA SER A 190 -1.99 -46.46 50.87
C SER A 190 -0.91 -47.51 51.11
N VAL A 191 -0.32 -48.07 50.06
CA VAL A 191 0.73 -49.09 50.14
C VAL A 191 1.98 -48.52 50.78
N ARG A 192 2.32 -47.28 50.44
CA ARG A 192 3.46 -46.56 51.00
C ARG A 192 3.32 -46.35 52.50
N ARG A 193 2.13 -45.92 52.95
CA ARG A 193 1.84 -45.76 54.38
C ARG A 193 1.92 -47.11 55.11
N GLU A 194 1.38 -48.17 54.52
CA GLU A 194 1.43 -49.51 55.08
C GLU A 194 2.88 -50.02 55.20
N ALA A 195 3.71 -49.80 54.18
CA ALA A 195 5.12 -50.16 54.17
C ALA A 195 5.92 -49.42 55.24
N SER A 196 5.73 -48.10 55.36
CA SER A 196 6.41 -47.31 56.39
C SER A 196 6.01 -47.75 57.79
N ASN A 197 4.70 -47.92 58.04
CA ASN A 197 4.20 -48.43 59.32
C ASN A 197 4.75 -49.82 59.63
N PHE A 198 4.86 -50.69 58.62
CA PHE A 198 5.42 -52.02 58.76
C PHE A 198 6.90 -51.97 59.16
N VAL A 199 7.72 -51.19 58.44
CA VAL A 199 9.15 -51.06 58.72
C VAL A 199 9.38 -50.47 60.11
N GLU A 200 8.56 -49.51 60.54
CA GLU A 200 8.63 -48.94 61.89
C GLU A 200 8.29 -49.98 62.98
N LYS A 201 7.15 -50.69 62.83
CA LYS A 201 6.73 -51.75 63.76
C LYS A 201 7.78 -52.87 63.83
N PHE A 202 8.31 -53.28 62.69
CA PHE A 202 9.35 -54.30 62.61
C PHE A 202 10.63 -53.83 63.31
N SER A 203 11.08 -52.60 63.05
CA SER A 203 12.28 -52.03 63.68
C SER A 203 12.18 -51.99 65.20
N ALA A 204 11.00 -51.69 65.74
CA ALA A 204 10.74 -51.73 67.18
C ALA A 204 10.78 -53.16 67.77
N ARG A 205 10.53 -54.18 66.95
CA ARG A 205 10.40 -55.59 67.36
C ARG A 205 11.53 -56.49 66.88
N LYS A 206 12.58 -55.94 66.29
CA LYS A 206 13.67 -56.72 65.67
C LYS A 206 14.30 -57.77 66.60
N ASN A 207 14.29 -57.57 67.92
CA ASN A 207 14.85 -58.50 68.90
C ASN A 207 14.08 -59.83 69.00
N PHE A 208 12.87 -59.90 68.44
CA PHE A 208 12.05 -61.12 68.37
C PHE A 208 12.22 -61.89 67.06
N ALA A 209 12.97 -61.34 66.10
CA ALA A 209 13.24 -62.02 64.85
C ALA A 209 14.24 -63.18 65.06
N ASN A 210 14.01 -64.29 64.38
CA ASN A 210 14.95 -65.41 64.39
C ASN A 210 16.28 -65.01 63.72
N GLU A 211 17.32 -65.79 63.97
CA GLU A 211 18.67 -65.49 63.49
C GLU A 211 18.75 -65.45 61.95
N SER A 212 17.93 -66.24 61.25
CA SER A 212 17.88 -66.23 59.78
C SER A 212 17.31 -64.93 59.21
N VAL A 213 16.25 -64.38 59.81
CA VAL A 213 15.65 -63.09 59.40
C VAL A 213 16.62 -61.96 59.70
N LEU A 214 17.21 -61.95 60.91
CA LEU A 214 18.19 -60.94 61.30
C LEU A 214 19.42 -60.93 60.38
N ARG A 215 19.95 -62.10 60.00
CA ARG A 215 21.07 -62.18 59.04
C ARG A 215 20.70 -61.68 57.65
N ALA A 216 19.47 -61.95 57.19
CA ALA A 216 19.01 -61.51 55.87
C ALA A 216 18.78 -59.99 55.80
N ILE A 217 18.32 -59.37 56.88
CA ILE A 217 17.96 -57.94 56.90
C ILE A 217 19.04 -57.03 57.50
N ALA A 218 19.95 -57.55 58.31
CA ALA A 218 21.03 -56.77 58.94
C ALA A 218 21.85 -55.91 57.96
N PRO A 219 22.14 -56.34 56.72
CA PRO A 219 22.87 -55.49 55.78
C PRO A 219 21.99 -54.43 55.11
N LEU A 220 20.66 -54.52 55.21
CA LEU A 220 19.74 -53.66 54.47
C LEU A 220 19.47 -52.34 55.19
N SER A 221 19.52 -51.26 54.42
CA SER A 221 19.06 -49.93 54.82
C SER A 221 17.52 -49.87 54.88
N ILE A 222 17.00 -48.83 55.54
CA ILE A 222 15.56 -48.57 55.63
C ILE A 222 14.93 -48.46 54.23
N ALA A 223 15.62 -47.80 53.30
CA ALA A 223 15.16 -47.65 51.93
C ALA A 223 15.11 -48.99 51.18
N GLU A 224 16.12 -49.85 51.35
CA GLU A 224 16.13 -51.21 50.77
C GLU A 224 15.00 -52.09 51.33
N LEU A 225 14.68 -51.95 52.62
CA LEU A 225 13.52 -52.64 53.23
C LEU A 225 12.18 -52.12 52.70
N GLN A 226 12.06 -50.81 52.49
CA GLN A 226 10.87 -50.21 51.87
C GLN A 226 10.68 -50.68 50.43
N ILE A 227 11.77 -50.79 49.64
CA ILE A 227 11.75 -51.35 48.29
C ILE A 227 11.28 -52.82 48.31
N LEU A 228 11.83 -53.64 49.20
CA LEU A 228 11.42 -55.05 49.30
C LEU A 228 9.94 -55.20 49.66
N PHE A 229 9.45 -54.38 50.59
CA PHE A 229 8.03 -54.41 50.96
C PHE A 229 7.13 -53.98 49.79
N TYR A 230 7.53 -52.94 49.04
CA TYR A 230 6.82 -52.50 47.84
C TYR A 230 6.72 -53.60 46.78
N LEU A 231 7.84 -54.26 46.50
CA LEU A 231 7.90 -55.35 45.53
C LEU A 231 7.13 -56.58 46.02
N ALA A 232 7.08 -56.83 47.34
CA ALA A 232 6.24 -57.87 47.93
C ALA A 232 4.75 -57.56 47.78
N TYR A 233 4.35 -56.29 47.87
CA TYR A 233 2.97 -55.87 47.67
C TYR A 233 2.55 -55.96 46.21
N THR A 234 3.47 -55.63 45.29
CA THR A 234 3.26 -55.66 43.84
C THR A 234 3.68 -56.98 43.20
N TYR A 235 3.77 -58.06 43.98
CA TYR A 235 4.36 -59.37 43.66
C TYR A 235 4.21 -59.89 42.22
N ASP A 236 3.08 -59.62 41.55
CA ASP A 236 2.75 -60.09 40.20
C ASP A 236 3.08 -59.10 39.08
N ARG A 237 3.77 -58.00 39.39
CA ARG A 237 4.03 -56.89 38.46
C ARG A 237 5.49 -56.44 38.52
N GLU A 238 6.11 -56.37 37.34
CA GLU A 238 7.39 -55.65 37.15
C GLU A 238 7.22 -54.16 37.48
N SER A 239 8.03 -53.67 38.43
CA SER A 239 8.03 -52.26 38.84
C SER A 239 9.27 -51.56 38.29
N THR A 240 9.10 -50.39 37.69
CA THR A 240 10.21 -49.63 37.09
C THR A 240 11.08 -48.93 38.15
N GLU A 241 12.34 -48.61 37.82
CA GLU A 241 13.22 -47.81 38.69
C GLU A 241 12.56 -46.50 39.16
N ILE A 242 11.78 -45.85 38.30
CA ILE A 242 11.07 -44.60 38.62
C ILE A 242 9.99 -44.86 39.66
N GLU A 243 9.13 -45.86 39.44
CA GLU A 243 8.05 -46.21 40.39
C GLU A 243 8.60 -46.64 41.75
N ILE A 244 9.74 -47.34 41.77
CA ILE A 244 10.40 -47.78 42.99
C ILE A 244 11.06 -46.59 43.70
N GLY A 245 11.70 -45.69 42.96
CA GLY A 245 12.32 -44.48 43.50
C GLY A 245 11.33 -43.52 44.13
N ASP A 246 10.23 -43.27 43.44
CA ASP A 246 9.12 -42.47 43.96
C ASP A 246 8.54 -43.09 45.25
N PHE A 247 8.62 -44.41 45.41
CA PHE A 247 7.97 -45.13 46.51
C PHE A 247 8.83 -45.02 47.77
N ALA A 248 10.11 -45.30 47.58
CA ALA A 248 11.13 -45.26 48.61
C ALA A 248 11.62 -43.83 48.90
N GLU A 249 11.07 -42.80 48.23
CA GLU A 249 11.51 -41.41 48.37
C GLU A 249 13.01 -41.23 48.05
N MET A 250 13.50 -42.05 47.11
CA MET A 250 14.90 -42.10 46.73
C MET A 250 15.13 -41.32 45.44
N ASN A 251 16.25 -40.60 45.36
CA ASN A 251 16.67 -40.00 44.10
C ASN A 251 17.03 -41.11 43.09
N ALA A 252 16.82 -40.84 41.80
CA ALA A 252 17.15 -41.78 40.73
C ALA A 252 18.60 -42.30 40.77
N THR A 253 19.54 -41.49 41.30
CA THR A 253 20.95 -41.88 41.48
C THR A 253 21.15 -42.96 42.54
N ASP A 254 20.24 -43.07 43.50
CA ASP A 254 20.38 -43.90 44.71
C ASP A 254 19.58 -45.20 44.58
N VAL A 255 18.49 -45.18 43.80
CA VAL A 255 17.63 -46.35 43.55
C VAL A 255 18.40 -47.49 42.89
N LYS A 256 19.17 -47.18 41.85
CA LYS A 256 19.87 -48.20 41.05
C LYS A 256 20.94 -48.95 41.85
N PRO A 257 21.80 -48.29 42.66
CA PRO A 257 22.65 -48.98 43.62
C PRO A 257 21.89 -49.89 44.59
N ALA A 258 20.78 -49.42 45.17
CA ALA A 258 19.98 -50.21 46.10
C ALA A 258 19.36 -51.45 45.45
N LEU A 259 18.82 -51.31 44.23
CA LEU A 259 18.28 -52.45 43.47
C LEU A 259 19.34 -53.48 43.12
N ARG A 260 20.52 -53.03 42.66
CA ARG A 260 21.65 -53.94 42.39
C ARG A 260 22.08 -54.70 43.62
N ARG A 261 22.08 -54.03 44.78
CA ARG A 261 22.44 -54.65 46.05
C ARG A 261 21.41 -55.69 46.50
N LEU A 262 20.13 -55.33 46.49
CA LEU A 262 19.04 -56.27 46.77
C LEU A 262 19.05 -57.48 45.82
N SER A 263 19.39 -57.26 44.54
CA SER A 263 19.51 -58.33 43.56
C SER A 263 20.73 -59.21 43.81
N SER A 264 21.87 -58.64 44.21
CA SER A 264 23.05 -59.42 44.58
C SER A 264 22.85 -60.33 45.80
N GLU A 265 21.89 -59.98 46.65
CA GLU A 265 21.47 -60.79 47.81
C GLU A 265 20.37 -61.81 47.46
N ASP A 266 19.99 -61.91 46.18
CA ASP A 266 18.92 -62.80 45.68
C ASP A 266 17.56 -62.51 46.33
N LEU A 267 17.32 -61.24 46.69
CA LEU A 267 16.05 -60.81 47.28
C LEU A 267 15.08 -60.26 46.23
N ILE A 268 15.60 -59.81 45.09
CA ILE A 268 14.83 -59.32 43.94
C ILE A 268 15.47 -59.79 42.63
N ASP A 269 14.66 -59.92 41.59
CA ASP A 269 15.10 -60.05 40.21
C ASP A 269 15.09 -58.66 39.57
N TYR A 270 16.27 -58.12 39.24
CA TYR A 270 16.40 -56.78 38.66
C TYR A 270 17.03 -56.86 37.26
N SER A 271 16.26 -56.49 36.24
CA SER A 271 16.68 -56.52 34.83
C SER A 271 16.01 -55.41 34.03
N ASN A 272 16.65 -54.91 32.97
CA ASN A 272 16.05 -53.90 32.06
C ASN A 272 15.41 -52.66 32.74
N ALA A 273 15.98 -52.19 33.86
CA ALA A 273 15.45 -51.09 34.67
C ALA A 273 14.05 -51.34 35.29
N SER A 274 13.66 -52.60 35.42
CA SER A 274 12.54 -53.08 36.22
C SER A 274 13.00 -54.09 37.27
N ALA A 275 12.24 -54.22 38.34
CA ALA A 275 12.46 -55.21 39.39
C ALA A 275 11.17 -55.96 39.76
N THR A 276 11.32 -57.23 40.12
CA THR A 276 10.30 -58.07 40.75
C THR A 276 10.86 -58.70 42.02
N ILE A 277 10.00 -59.02 42.98
CA ILE A 277 10.46 -59.69 44.20
C ILE A 277 10.81 -61.15 43.90
N ALA A 278 11.99 -61.59 44.36
CA ALA A 278 12.38 -63.00 44.25
C ALA A 278 11.68 -63.83 45.35
N GLN A 279 11.56 -65.15 45.14
CA GLN A 279 10.95 -66.05 46.14
C GLN A 279 11.58 -65.93 47.53
N ARG A 280 12.91 -65.77 47.58
CA ARG A 280 13.64 -65.58 48.83
C ARG A 280 13.30 -64.24 49.50
N GLY A 281 13.24 -63.16 48.74
CA GLY A 281 12.82 -61.85 49.26
C GLY A 281 11.40 -61.88 49.81
N LEU A 282 10.47 -62.55 49.11
CA LEU A 282 9.09 -62.72 49.58
C LEU A 282 9.05 -63.51 50.89
N ALA A 283 9.81 -64.60 51.00
CA ALA A 283 9.92 -65.38 52.22
C ALA A 283 10.45 -64.54 53.40
N VAL A 284 11.46 -63.70 53.18
CA VAL A 284 11.99 -62.77 54.19
C VAL A 284 10.90 -61.80 54.67
N ILE A 285 10.16 -61.17 53.75
CA ILE A 285 9.08 -60.25 54.11
C ILE A 285 7.96 -60.96 54.90
N ASN A 286 7.58 -62.17 54.53
CA ASN A 286 6.56 -62.93 55.25
C ASN A 286 7.02 -63.29 56.68
N GLN A 287 8.28 -63.71 56.85
CA GLN A 287 8.83 -63.95 58.18
C GLN A 287 8.89 -62.66 59.02
N MET A 288 9.21 -61.52 58.41
CA MET A 288 9.14 -60.22 59.09
C MET A 288 7.71 -59.87 59.51
N LYS A 289 6.69 -60.20 58.69
CA LYS A 289 5.27 -60.06 59.04
C LYS A 289 4.89 -60.92 60.22
N ASP A 290 5.36 -62.15 60.28
CA ASP A 290 5.11 -63.03 61.42
C ASP A 290 5.68 -62.44 62.72
N VAL A 291 6.88 -61.84 62.67
CA VAL A 291 7.49 -61.14 63.82
C VAL A 291 6.68 -59.91 64.25
N VAL A 292 6.15 -59.15 63.29
CA VAL A 292 5.27 -58.01 63.59
C VAL A 292 3.96 -58.49 64.20
N ASN A 293 3.39 -59.61 63.77
CA ASN A 293 2.06 -60.08 64.20
C ASN A 293 2.07 -60.94 65.48
N THR A 294 3.17 -61.65 65.80
CA THR A 294 3.25 -62.57 66.97
C THR A 294 3.37 -61.88 68.34
N ALA A 295 3.47 -60.55 68.37
CA ALA A 295 3.57 -59.75 69.58
C ALA A 295 2.37 -58.82 69.82
N GLU A 296 1.21 -59.15 69.24
CA GLU A 296 -0.13 -58.66 69.63
C GLU A 296 -0.86 -59.77 70.40
#